data_AF-A0A9X4SG53-F1
#
_entry.id   AF-A0A9X4SG53-F1
#
_cell.length_a   1.000
_cell.length_b   1.000
_cell.length_c   1.000
_cell.angle_alpha   90.00
_cell.angle_beta   90.00
_cell.angle_gamma   90.00
#
_symmetry.space_group_name_H-M   'P 1'
#
loop_
_entity.id
_entity.type
_entity.pdbx_description
1 polymer ?
#
loop_
_entity_poly.entity_id
_entity_poly.type
_entity_poly.pdbx_seq_one_letter_code
_entity_poly.pdbx_strand_id
1 'polypeptide(L)' 'PKVSDNAIDWERYMENQKSSVRCKVEHPYRIVKNIFGFRKTVYRGLRKNLNRLHVLFASANLYMLARAGGALSSA' A
#
# COMPACT_ATOMS: atom_id res chain seq x y z
N PRO A 1 -4.84 -38.72 1.74
CA PRO A 1 -4.68 -38.41 0.30
C PRO A 1 -3.30 -37.75 0.06
N LYS A 2 -2.41 -38.40 -0.70
CA LYS A 2 -1.14 -37.79 -1.12
C LYS A 2 -1.44 -36.82 -2.27
N VAL A 3 -1.39 -35.53 -1.98
CA VAL A 3 -1.48 -34.47 -3.00
C VAL A 3 -0.16 -34.50 -3.77
N SER A 4 -0.20 -34.48 -5.11
CA SER A 4 1.01 -34.51 -5.92
C SER A 4 1.83 -33.24 -5.72
N ASP A 5 3.15 -33.35 -5.64
CA ASP A 5 4.08 -32.23 -5.43
C ASP A 5 3.88 -31.09 -6.45
N ASN A 6 3.49 -31.42 -7.68
CA ASN A 6 3.17 -30.44 -8.74
C ASN A 6 1.96 -29.54 -8.42
N ALA A 7 0.98 -30.05 -7.68
CA ALA A 7 -0.21 -29.28 -7.27
C ALA A 7 0.13 -28.30 -6.14
N ILE A 8 1.04 -28.69 -5.24
CA ILE A 8 1.55 -27.83 -4.16
C ILE A 8 2.35 -26.66 -4.74
N ASP A 9 3.17 -26.91 -5.78
CA ASP A 9 3.97 -25.87 -6.43
C ASP A 9 3.09 -24.85 -7.18
N TRP A 10 2.04 -25.32 -7.85
CA TRP A 10 1.05 -24.45 -8.49
C TRP A 10 0.30 -23.55 -7.48
N GLU A 11 -0.14 -24.10 -6.36
CA GLU A 11 -0.77 -23.31 -5.29
C GLU A 11 0.18 -22.26 -4.72
N ARG A 12 1.44 -22.63 -4.47
CA ARG A 12 2.46 -21.73 -3.97
C ARG A 12 2.77 -20.61 -4.96
N TYR A 13 2.84 -20.92 -6.25
CA TYR A 13 3.01 -19.93 -7.30
C TYR A 13 1.86 -18.92 -7.31
N MET A 14 0.60 -19.39 -7.29
CA MET A 14 -0.56 -18.52 -7.23
C MET A 14 -0.55 -17.62 -5.99
N GLU A 15 -0.23 -18.17 -4.82
CA GLU A 15 -0.21 -17.40 -3.58
C GLU A 15 0.90 -16.36 -3.57
N ASN A 16 2.07 -16.67 -4.15
CA ASN A 16 3.15 -15.73 -4.32
C ASN A 16 2.76 -14.55 -5.24
N GLN A 17 2.00 -14.80 -6.30
CA GLN A 17 1.47 -13.73 -7.14
C GLN A 17 0.50 -12.83 -6.37
N LYS A 18 -0.43 -13.42 -5.60
CA LYS A 18 -1.37 -12.65 -4.77
C LYS A 18 -0.64 -11.80 -3.74
N SER A 19 0.34 -12.36 -3.03
CA SER A 19 1.08 -11.65 -1.98
C SER A 19 1.96 -10.53 -2.56
N SER A 20 2.56 -10.74 -3.74
CA SER A 20 3.32 -9.71 -4.47
C SER A 20 2.46 -8.51 -4.87
N VAL A 21 1.21 -8.75 -5.27
CA VAL A 21 0.27 -7.65 -5.55
C VAL A 21 -0.15 -6.95 -4.25
N ARG A 22 -0.48 -7.72 -3.20
CA ARG A 22 -0.91 -7.16 -1.91
C ARG A 22 0.14 -6.27 -1.28
N CYS A 23 1.42 -6.66 -1.29
CA CYS A 23 2.47 -5.91 -0.61
C CYS A 23 2.63 -4.49 -1.18
N LYS A 24 2.45 -4.31 -2.50
CA LYS A 24 2.52 -3.00 -3.17
C LYS A 24 1.44 -2.04 -2.70
N VAL A 25 0.25 -2.56 -2.40
CA VAL A 25 -0.90 -1.76 -1.93
C VAL A 25 -0.84 -1.58 -0.41
N GLU A 26 -0.47 -2.61 0.33
CA GLU A 26 -0.39 -2.54 1.80
C GLU A 26 0.64 -1.53 2.28
N HIS A 27 1.74 -1.33 1.54
CA HIS A 27 2.81 -0.42 1.92
C HIS A 27 2.37 1.06 2.06
N PRO A 28 1.78 1.72 1.04
CA PRO A 28 1.29 3.09 1.18
C PRO A 28 0.16 3.20 2.22
N TYR A 29 -0.71 2.19 2.34
CA TYR A 29 -1.75 2.17 3.39
C TYR A 29 -1.15 2.12 4.80
N ARG A 30 -0.07 1.35 5.00
CA ARG A 30 0.68 1.30 6.26
C ARG A 30 1.23 2.68 6.61
N ILE A 31 1.83 3.38 5.65
CA ILE A 31 2.35 4.74 5.85
C ILE A 31 1.22 5.68 6.28
N VAL A 32 0.11 5.71 5.53
CA VAL A 32 -1.03 6.58 5.81
C VAL A 32 -1.64 6.30 7.20
N LYS A 33 -1.81 5.03 7.58
CA LYS A 33 -2.46 4.66 8.84
C LYS A 33 -1.55 4.78 10.08
N ASN A 34 -0.27 4.44 9.94
CA ASN A 34 0.65 4.35 11.08
C ASN A 34 1.58 5.55 11.21
N ILE A 35 2.12 6.06 10.11
CA ILE A 35 3.05 7.20 10.12
C ILE A 35 2.26 8.50 10.18
N PHE A 36 1.27 8.66 9.29
CA PHE A 36 0.42 9.86 9.27
C PHE A 36 -0.82 9.78 10.18
N GLY A 37 -1.05 8.64 10.83
CA GLY A 37 -2.09 8.50 11.86
C GLY A 37 -3.54 8.59 11.34
N PHE A 38 -3.81 8.30 10.07
CA PHE A 38 -5.19 8.24 9.55
C PHE A 38 -5.92 6.97 10.02
N ARG A 39 -6.33 6.95 11.29
CA ARG A 39 -7.07 5.81 11.89
C ARG A 39 -8.58 6.03 11.96
N LYS A 40 -9.03 7.28 11.99
CA LYS A 40 -10.45 7.67 12.07
C LYS A 40 -10.72 8.88 11.18
N THR A 41 -11.95 8.97 10.67
CA THR A 41 -12.46 10.16 9.96
C THR A 41 -12.71 11.27 10.96
N VAL A 42 -12.13 12.44 10.73
CA VAL A 42 -12.22 13.59 11.66
C VAL A 42 -13.18 14.65 11.14
N TYR A 43 -13.26 14.82 9.82
CA TYR A 43 -14.08 15.89 9.24
C TYR A 43 -15.54 15.47 9.10
N ARG A 44 -16.45 16.43 9.31
CA ARG A 44 -17.86 16.27 8.96
C ARG A 44 -18.01 16.32 7.42
N GLY A 45 -18.42 15.18 6.85
CA GLY A 45 -18.73 15.03 5.43
C GLY A 45 -17.71 14.19 4.65
N LEU A 46 -18.21 13.36 3.74
CA LEU A 46 -17.42 12.40 2.96
C LEU A 46 -16.37 13.10 2.08
N ARG A 47 -16.77 14.17 1.38
CA ARG A 47 -15.88 14.94 0.49
C ARG A 47 -14.63 15.48 1.18
N LYS A 48 -14.76 15.97 2.42
CA LYS A 48 -13.63 16.51 3.20
C LYS A 48 -12.65 15.41 3.62
N ASN A 49 -13.16 14.25 4.02
CA ASN A 49 -12.31 13.10 4.36
C ASN A 49 -11.63 12.52 3.12
N LEU A 50 -12.31 12.50 1.97
CA LEU A 50 -11.74 12.02 0.71
C LEU A 50 -10.60 12.93 0.24
N ASN A 51 -10.77 14.25 0.31
CA ASN A 51 -9.68 15.19 0.02
C ASN A 51 -8.47 14.97 0.97
N ARG A 52 -8.72 14.82 2.28
CA ARG A 52 -7.66 14.48 3.24
C ARG A 52 -6.93 13.19 2.85
N LEU A 53 -7.67 12.17 2.42
CA LEU A 53 -7.09 10.90 1.98
C LEU A 53 -6.19 11.08 0.75
N HIS A 54 -6.63 11.85 -0.26
CA HIS A 54 -5.83 12.13 -1.46
C HIS A 54 -4.51 12.81 -1.12
N VAL A 55 -4.55 13.85 -0.27
CA VAL A 55 -3.34 14.56 0.18
C VAL A 55 -2.41 13.59 0.91
N LEU A 56 -2.93 12.74 1.80
CA LEU A 56 -2.12 11.78 2.54
C LEU A 56 -1.45 10.73 1.63
N PHE A 57 -2.12 10.27 0.58
CA PHE A 57 -1.51 9.36 -0.39
C PHE A 57 -0.45 10.05 -1.24
N ALA A 58 -0.67 11.30 -1.64
CA ALA A 58 0.37 12.09 -2.30
C ALA A 58 1.60 12.28 -1.39
N SER A 59 1.39 12.62 -0.13
CA SER A 59 2.46 12.72 0.87
C SER A 59 3.15 11.38 1.13
N ALA A 60 2.43 10.25 1.06
CA ALA A 60 3.01 8.93 1.25
C ALA A 60 3.97 8.59 0.09
N ASN A 61 3.61 8.96 -1.14
CA ASN A 61 4.50 8.83 -2.29
C ASN A 61 5.77 9.66 -2.13
N LEU A 62 5.66 10.91 -1.67
CA LEU A 62 6.81 11.76 -1.37
C LEU A 62 7.68 11.18 -0.25
N TYR A 63 7.07 10.65 0.80
CA TYR A 63 7.78 10.01 1.90
C TYR A 63 8.55 8.77 1.43
N MET A 64 7.95 7.94 0.56
CA MET A 64 8.64 6.79 -0.03
C MET A 64 9.82 7.22 -0.90
N LEU A 65 9.65 8.28 -1.71
CA LEU A 65 10.71 8.83 -2.54
C LEU A 65 11.89 9.34 -1.69
N ALA A 66 11.59 10.13 -0.66
CA ALA A 66 12.60 10.67 0.25
C ALA A 66 13.35 9.55 0.98
N ARG A 67 12.66 8.48 1.39
CA ARG A 67 13.30 7.31 2.01
C ARG A 67 14.19 6.52 1.07
N ALA A 68 13.90 6.54 -0.23
CA ALA A 68 14.74 5.91 -1.24
C ALA A 68 15.96 6.77 -1.61
N GLY A 69 16.14 7.93 -0.98
CA GLY A 69 17.19 8.90 -1.34
C GLY A 69 16.94 9.59 -2.69
N GLY A 70 15.72 9.47 -3.22
CA GLY A 70 15.35 10.07 -4.49
C GLY A 70 14.98 11.55 -4.36
N ALA A 71 15.24 12.31 -5.42
CA ALA A 71 14.73 13.66 -5.59
C ALA A 71 13.61 13.66 -6.62
N LEU A 72 12.67 14.61 -6.49
CA LEU A 72 11.77 14.91 -7.59
C LEU A 72 12.61 15.55 -8.69
N SER A 73 12.61 14.94 -9.88
CA SER A 73 13.16 15.60 -11.05
C SER A 73 12.34 16.86 -11.30
N SER A 74 12.97 18.03 -11.19
CA SER A 74 12.41 19.28 -11.70
C SER A 74 12.33 19.15 -13.23
N ALA A 75 11.12 19.26 -13.76
CA ALA A 75 10.88 19.36 -15.20
C ALA A 75 11.32 20.73 -15.72
#